data_AF-A0AAV3I1X3-F1
#
_entry.id   AF-A0AAV3I1X3-F1
#
_cell.length_a   1.000
_cell.length_b   1.000
_cell.length_c   1.000
_cell.angle_alpha   90.00
_cell.angle_beta   90.00
_cell.angle_gamma   90.00
#
_symmetry.space_group_name_H-M   'P 1'
#
loop_
_entity.id
_entity.type
_entity.pdbx_description
1 polymer ?
#
loop_
_entity_poly.entity_id
_entity_poly.type
_entity_poly.pdbx_seq_one_letter_code
_entity_poly.pdbx_strand_id
1 'polypeptide(L)'
;MHVRIPSALTEEALEQIGQLYAIEADIRGMPAEQRLAERQRKTKPLLKSLESWLREKMKTLSRHLELAKAFAYALNQWPALTYYANDGWVEIDNNIA
;
A
#
# COMPACT_ATOMS: atom_id res chain seq x y z
N MET A 1 21.10 11.23 17.87
CA MET A 1 21.74 10.72 16.64
C MET A 1 20.63 10.48 15.61
N HIS A 2 20.26 11.50 14.81
CA HIS A 2 19.31 11.33 13.71
C HIS A 2 20.06 10.69 12.54
N VAL A 3 19.87 9.39 12.32
CA VAL A 3 20.29 8.73 11.08
C VAL A 3 19.49 9.36 9.94
N ARG A 4 20.18 10.16 9.12
CA ARG A 4 19.66 10.69 7.87
C ARG A 4 20.11 9.74 6.74
N ILE A 5 19.13 9.36 5.89
CA ILE A 5 19.20 8.84 4.50
C ILE A 5 19.13 7.29 4.35
N PRO A 6 18.30 6.75 3.42
CA PRO A 6 18.15 7.16 2.01
C PRO A 6 16.91 8.01 1.73
N SER A 7 17.11 9.31 1.49
CA SER A 7 16.07 10.22 0.97
C SER A 7 15.42 9.65 -0.28
N ALA A 8 16.21 9.08 -1.21
CA ALA A 8 15.70 8.48 -2.44
C ALA A 8 14.74 7.31 -2.22
N LEU A 9 15.03 6.42 -1.26
CA LEU A 9 14.16 5.27 -0.99
C LEU A 9 12.88 5.69 -0.28
N THR A 10 12.99 6.69 0.59
CA THR A 10 11.85 7.25 1.31
C THR A 10 10.96 8.06 0.35
N GLU A 11 11.56 8.81 -0.58
CA GLU A 11 10.87 9.47 -1.70
C GLU A 11 10.19 8.44 -2.61
N GLU A 12 10.87 7.40 -3.07
CA GLU A 12 10.26 6.34 -3.89
C GLU A 12 9.05 5.71 -3.16
N ALA A 13 9.17 5.44 -1.85
CA ALA A 13 8.07 4.91 -1.06
C ALA A 13 6.92 5.91 -0.93
N LEU A 14 7.21 7.19 -0.69
CA LEU A 14 6.21 8.25 -0.59
C LEU A 14 5.51 8.50 -1.93
N GLU A 15 6.22 8.43 -3.06
CA GLU A 15 5.65 8.54 -4.40
C GLU A 15 4.69 7.39 -4.69
N GLN A 16 5.08 6.15 -4.39
CA GLN A 16 4.23 4.97 -4.56
C GLN A 16 2.97 5.05 -3.68
N ILE A 17 3.12 5.44 -2.41
CA ILE A 17 1.99 5.68 -1.50
C ILE A 17 1.12 6.82 -2.03
N GLY A 18 1.71 7.89 -2.55
CA GLY A 18 1.00 9.02 -3.15
C GLY A 18 0.15 8.61 -4.35
N GLN A 19 0.67 7.74 -5.22
CA GLN A 19 -0.10 7.18 -6.33
C GLN A 19 -1.29 6.34 -5.86
N LEU A 20 -1.12 5.56 -4.80
CA LEU A 20 -2.21 4.79 -4.19
C LEU A 20 -3.31 5.73 -3.67
N TYR A 21 -2.94 6.79 -2.95
CA TYR A 21 -3.90 7.79 -2.46
C TYR A 21 -4.56 8.59 -3.59
N ALA A 22 -3.85 8.86 -4.69
CA ALA A 22 -4.43 9.53 -5.85
C ALA A 22 -5.53 8.68 -6.49
N ILE A 23 -5.32 7.36 -6.61
CA ILE A 23 -6.34 6.43 -7.09
C ILE A 23 -7.51 6.36 -6.10
N GLU A 24 -7.25 6.27 -4.79
CA GLU A 24 -8.32 6.27 -3.79
C GLU A 24 -9.10 7.59 -3.76
N ALA A 25 -8.45 8.72 -4.04
CA ALA A 25 -9.10 10.03 -4.17
C ALA A 25 -9.96 10.12 -5.45
N ASP A 26 -9.50 9.55 -6.57
CA ASP A 26 -10.23 9.50 -7.86
C ASP A 26 -11.54 8.71 -7.72
N ILE A 27 -11.50 7.58 -7.01
CA ILE A 27 -12.68 6.74 -6.78
C ILE A 27 -13.52 7.23 -5.58
N ARG A 28 -13.05 8.22 -4.82
CA ARG A 28 -13.75 8.74 -3.64
C ARG A 28 -15.04 9.44 -4.05
N GLY A 29 -16.17 8.96 -3.54
CA GLY A 29 -17.49 9.48 -3.89
C GLY A 29 -18.20 8.70 -5.01
N MET A 30 -17.53 7.70 -5.62
CA MET A 30 -18.19 6.77 -6.54
C MET A 30 -19.01 5.71 -5.77
N PRO A 31 -20.02 5.10 -6.42
CA PRO A 31 -20.75 3.96 -5.89
C PRO A 31 -19.80 2.81 -5.52
N ALA A 32 -20.16 2.01 -4.51
CA ALA A 32 -19.31 0.92 -4.01
C ALA A 32 -18.88 -0.07 -5.11
N GLU A 33 -19.78 -0.41 -6.04
CA GLU A 33 -19.47 -1.27 -7.19
C GLU A 33 -18.41 -0.66 -8.13
N GLN A 34 -18.51 0.65 -8.42
CA GLN A 34 -17.54 1.33 -9.28
C GLN A 34 -16.18 1.46 -8.58
N ARG A 35 -16.19 1.74 -7.26
CA ARG A 35 -14.97 1.75 -6.45
C ARG A 35 -14.29 0.37 -6.47
N LEU A 36 -15.05 -0.71 -6.32
CA LEU A 36 -14.51 -2.06 -6.40
C LEU A 36 -13.92 -2.35 -7.79
N ALA A 37 -14.66 -2.04 -8.85
CA ALA A 37 -14.22 -2.27 -10.22
C ALA A 37 -12.91 -1.52 -10.52
N GLU A 38 -12.82 -0.25 -10.12
CA GLU A 38 -11.61 0.55 -10.31
C GLU A 38 -10.46 0.08 -9.40
N ARG A 39 -10.72 -0.38 -8.17
CA ARG A 39 -9.69 -0.99 -7.32
C ARG A 39 -9.16 -2.30 -7.91
N GLN A 40 -10.02 -3.16 -8.42
CA GLN A 40 -9.59 -4.39 -9.07
C GLN A 40 -8.79 -4.10 -10.35
N ARG A 41 -9.14 -3.04 -11.08
CA ARG A 41 -8.52 -2.70 -12.36
C ARG A 41 -7.21 -1.92 -12.21
N LYS A 42 -7.15 -0.97 -11.27
CA LYS A 42 -6.02 -0.04 -11.05
C LYS A 42 -5.23 -0.38 -9.79
N THR A 43 -5.92 -0.51 -8.64
CA THR A 43 -5.26 -0.70 -7.33
C THR A 43 -4.64 -2.09 -7.17
N LYS A 44 -5.26 -3.15 -7.67
CA LYS A 44 -4.76 -4.53 -7.55
C LYS A 44 -3.42 -4.77 -8.29
N PRO A 45 -3.24 -4.38 -9.57
CA PRO A 45 -1.93 -4.51 -10.21
C PRO A 45 -0.88 -3.57 -9.58
N LEU A 46 -1.28 -2.38 -9.14
CA LEU A 46 -0.38 -1.43 -8.48
C LEU A 46 0.11 -1.95 -7.13
N LEU A 47 -0.80 -2.52 -6.31
CA LEU A 47 -0.45 -3.22 -5.08
C LEU A 47 0.51 -4.38 -5.38
N LYS A 48 0.21 -5.25 -6.34
CA LYS A 48 1.11 -6.37 -6.66
C LYS A 48 2.53 -5.91 -7.06
N SER A 49 2.62 -4.81 -7.80
CA SER A 49 3.90 -4.19 -8.15
C SER A 49 4.61 -3.63 -6.93
N LEU A 50 3.88 -2.92 -6.06
CA LEU A 50 4.39 -2.35 -4.81
C LEU A 50 4.87 -3.44 -3.84
N GLU A 51 4.13 -4.55 -3.71
CA GLU A 51 4.52 -5.70 -2.89
C GLU A 51 5.86 -6.28 -3.36
N SER A 52 5.99 -6.49 -4.67
CA SER A 52 7.21 -7.03 -5.27
C SER A 52 8.38 -6.08 -5.01
N TRP A 53 8.19 -4.78 -5.26
CA TRP A 53 9.19 -3.76 -5.00
C TRP A 53 9.59 -3.71 -3.52
N LEU A 54 8.64 -3.72 -2.59
CA LEU A 54 8.88 -3.74 -1.15
C LEU A 54 9.69 -4.98 -0.74
N ARG A 55 9.34 -6.16 -1.26
CA ARG A 55 10.07 -7.41 -1.01
C ARG A 55 11.49 -7.37 -1.56
N GLU A 56 11.70 -6.76 -2.73
CA GLU A 56 13.05 -6.59 -3.30
C GLU A 56 13.89 -5.61 -2.48
N LYS A 57 13.34 -4.45 -2.12
CA LYS A 57 14.03 -3.48 -1.27
C LYS A 57 14.29 -4.05 0.13
N MET A 58 13.41 -4.88 0.68
CA MET A 58 13.67 -5.59 1.94
C MET A 58 14.86 -6.55 1.88
N LYS A 59 15.24 -7.07 0.70
CA LYS A 59 16.46 -7.88 0.55
C LYS A 59 17.73 -7.04 0.58
N THR A 60 17.65 -5.78 0.18
CA THR A 60 18.80 -4.85 0.14
C THR A 60 18.93 -4.04 1.44
N LEU A 61 17.85 -3.85 2.18
CA LEU A 61 17.82 -3.12 3.44
C LEU A 61 18.24 -3.98 4.63
N SER A 62 19.05 -3.40 5.53
CA SER A 62 19.31 -4.02 6.83
C SER A 62 18.06 -4.05 7.69
N ARG A 63 17.78 -5.19 8.32
CA ARG A 63 16.64 -5.41 9.22
C ARG A 63 16.58 -4.44 10.41
N HIS A 64 17.68 -3.78 10.72
CA HIS A 64 17.79 -2.78 11.78
C HIS A 64 17.22 -1.41 11.41
N LEU A 65 16.94 -1.16 10.12
CA LEU A 65 16.36 0.11 9.68
C LEU A 65 14.88 0.19 10.09
N GLU A 66 14.48 1.32 10.66
CA GLU A 66 13.06 1.60 10.99
C GLU A 66 12.15 1.42 9.77
N LEU A 67 12.65 1.81 8.58
CA LEU A 67 11.95 1.62 7.31
C LEU A 67 11.73 0.14 6.95
N ALA A 68 12.70 -0.73 7.25
CA ALA A 68 12.56 -2.17 7.02
C ALA A 68 11.48 -2.78 7.94
N LYS A 69 11.33 -2.27 9.17
CA LYS A 69 10.23 -2.66 10.08
C LYS A 69 8.88 -2.17 9.55
N ALA A 70 8.80 -0.94 9.05
CA ALA A 70 7.59 -0.40 8.45
C ALA A 70 7.16 -1.21 7.21
N PHE A 71 8.11 -1.56 6.34
CA PHE A 71 7.86 -2.42 5.16
C PHE A 71 7.44 -3.83 5.56
N ALA A 72 8.09 -4.44 6.55
CA ALA A 72 7.69 -5.74 7.07
C ALA A 72 6.28 -5.71 7.66
N TYR A 73 5.94 -4.65 8.40
CA TYR A 73 4.59 -4.45 8.93
C TYR A 73 3.54 -4.29 7.83
N ALA A 74 3.82 -3.49 6.80
CA ALA A 74 2.95 -3.33 5.64
C ALA A 74 2.76 -4.65 4.89
N LEU A 75 3.83 -5.42 4.66
CA LEU A 75 3.77 -6.74 4.02
C LEU A 75 3.00 -7.77 4.86
N ASN A 76 3.04 -7.66 6.19
CA ASN A 76 2.27 -8.53 7.08
C ASN A 76 0.76 -8.23 7.02
N GLN A 77 0.39 -6.97 6.79
CA GLN A 77 -1.00 -6.56 6.56
C GLN A 77 -1.45 -6.70 5.09
N TRP A 78 -0.54 -7.09 4.20
CA TRP A 78 -0.81 -7.23 2.78
C TRP A 78 -1.94 -8.19 2.43
N PRO A 79 -2.07 -9.37 3.07
CA PRO A 79 -3.20 -10.27 2.82
C PRO A 79 -4.54 -9.61 3.14
N ALA A 80 -4.62 -8.81 4.20
CA ALA A 80 -5.83 -8.08 4.57
C ALA A 80 -6.14 -6.93 3.58
N LEU A 81 -5.11 -6.19 3.15
CA LEU A 81 -5.22 -5.15 2.11
C LEU A 81 -5.65 -5.74 0.76
N THR A 82 -5.12 -6.90 0.39
CA THR A 82 -5.46 -7.58 -0.86
C THR A 82 -6.85 -8.19 -0.79
N TYR A 83 -7.25 -8.71 0.38
CA TYR A 83 -8.61 -9.16 0.65
C TYR A 83 -9.61 -8.00 0.48
N TYR A 84 -9.33 -6.84 1.08
CA TYR A 84 -10.11 -5.62 0.89
C TYR A 84 -10.20 -5.17 -0.58
N ALA A 85 -9.09 -5.21 -1.32
CA ALA A 85 -9.07 -4.83 -2.73
C ALA A 85 -9.80 -5.84 -3.65
N ASN A 86 -10.04 -7.07 -3.16
CA ASN A 86 -10.64 -8.14 -3.92
C ASN A 86 -12.11 -8.39 -3.53
N ASP A 87 -12.53 -7.94 -2.34
CA ASP A 87 -13.84 -8.15 -1.76
C ASP A 87 -14.59 -6.82 -1.65
N GLY A 88 -15.52 -6.56 -2.57
CA GLY A 88 -16.29 -5.31 -2.60
C GLY A 88 -17.43 -5.24 -1.59
N TRP A 89 -17.57 -6.26 -0.76
CA TRP A 89 -18.50 -6.27 0.37
C TRP A 89 -17.90 -5.69 1.65
N VAL A 90 -16.58 -5.48 1.70
CA VAL A 90 -15.92 -4.88 2.85
C VAL A 90 -15.82 -3.37 2.62
N GLU A 91 -16.60 -2.59 3.36
CA GLU A 91 -16.40 -1.14 3.47
C GLU A 91 -15.04 -0.86 4.15
N ILE A 92 -14.38 0.26 3.81
CA ILE A 92 -13.11 0.65 4.48
C ILE A 92 -13.35 0.90 5.99
N ASP A 93 -14.61 1.13 6.35
CA ASP A 93 -15.11 1.17 7.72
C ASP A 93 -15.62 -0.20 8.13
N ASN A 94 -14.72 -1.06 8.56
CA ASN A 94 -15.06 -2.04 9.58
C ASN A 94 -14.74 -1.43 10.95
N ASN A 95 -15.41 -0.33 11.29
CA ASN A 95 -15.61 0.06 12.68
C ASN A 95 -16.93 -0.57 13.15
N ILE A 96 -16.95 -1.90 13.27
CA ILE A 96 -17.99 -2.57 14.07
C ILE A 96 -17.69 -2.20 15.52
N ALA A 97 -18.52 -1.29 16.04
CA ALA A 97 -18.67 -0.97 17.45
C ALA A 97 -19.23 -2.16 18.25
#